data_AF-A0A958IP57-F1
#
_entry.id   AF-A0A958IP57-F1
#
_cell.length_a   1.000
_cell.length_b   1.000
_cell.length_c   1.000
_cell.angle_alpha   90.00
_cell.angle_beta   90.00
_cell.angle_gamma   90.00
#
_symmetry.space_group_name_H-M   'P 1'
#
loop_
_entity.id
_entity.type
_entity.pdbx_description
1 polymer ?
#
loop_
_entity_poly.entity_id
_entity_poly.type
_entity_poly.pdbx_seq_one_letter_code
_entity_poly.pdbx_strand_id
1 'polypeptide(L)'
;ATAASIRDLEFQRSQLQNELKIIAEKLANEISKLNEIMDLQREQLAISREAFELAESHYEAGLVTNVEYLDAQQQWQENRLQLQNSQLQLQRQMIEIFLLTGNYPHIAQLQGE
;
A
#
# COMPACT_ATOMS: atom_id res chain seq x y z
N ALA A 1 -42.02 -27.48 7.67
CA ALA A 1 -40.56 -27.66 7.57
C ALA A 1 -39.93 -26.70 6.55
N THR A 2 -40.48 -26.54 5.36
CA THR A 2 -39.94 -25.69 4.27
C THR A 2 -39.90 -24.19 4.58
N ALA A 3 -40.95 -23.60 5.15
CA ALA A 3 -40.98 -22.16 5.46
C ALA A 3 -39.98 -21.74 6.55
N ALA A 4 -39.73 -22.59 7.55
CA ALA A 4 -38.71 -22.34 8.58
C ALA A 4 -37.30 -22.38 7.97
N SER A 5 -37.03 -23.36 7.11
CA SER A 5 -35.74 -23.47 6.41
C SER A 5 -35.49 -22.31 5.43
N ILE A 6 -36.52 -21.80 4.74
CA ILE A 6 -36.39 -20.61 3.89
C ILE A 6 -36.04 -19.37 4.72
N ARG A 7 -36.73 -19.17 5.86
CA ARG A 7 -36.46 -18.05 6.76
C ARG A 7 -35.05 -18.09 7.35
N ASP A 8 -34.57 -19.28 7.72
CA ASP A 8 -33.21 -19.47 8.20
C ASP A 8 -32.17 -19.19 7.11
N LEU A 9 -32.44 -19.61 5.86
CA LEU A 9 -31.57 -19.29 4.71
C LEU A 9 -31.57 -17.79 4.38
N GLU A 10 -32.71 -17.10 4.45
CA GLU A 10 -32.79 -15.65 4.27
C GLU A 10 -32.03 -14.90 5.36
N PHE A 11 -32.13 -15.38 6.60
CA PHE A 11 -31.36 -14.85 7.72
C PHE A 11 -29.86 -15.04 7.49
N GLN A 12 -29.42 -16.25 7.12
CA GLN A 12 -28.01 -16.53 6.79
C GLN A 12 -27.51 -15.67 5.63
N ARG A 13 -28.31 -15.50 4.56
CA ARG A 13 -27.95 -14.63 3.43
C ARG A 13 -27.78 -13.19 3.87
N SER A 14 -28.69 -12.67 4.70
CA SER A 14 -28.61 -11.31 5.23
C SER A 14 -27.37 -11.11 6.10
N GLN A 15 -27.03 -12.09 6.95
CA GLN A 15 -25.80 -12.07 7.74
C GLN A 15 -24.56 -12.00 6.85
N LEU A 16 -24.45 -12.90 5.86
CA LEU A 16 -23.32 -12.92 4.93
C LEU A 16 -23.20 -11.61 4.11
N GLN A 17 -24.34 -11.02 3.72
CA GLN A 17 -24.35 -9.72 3.03
C GLN A 17 -23.83 -8.59 3.91
N ASN A 18 -24.21 -8.55 5.19
CA ASN A 18 -23.72 -7.56 6.13
C ASN A 18 -22.22 -7.75 6.42
N GLU A 19 -21.77 -9.00 6.59
CA GLU A 19 -20.35 -9.31 6.77
C GLU A 19 -19.51 -8.88 5.57
N LEU A 20 -19.94 -9.21 4.35
CA LEU A 20 -19.26 -8.78 3.12
C LEU A 20 -19.20 -7.26 3.01
N LYS A 21 -20.27 -6.56 3.37
CA LYS A 21 -20.30 -5.09 3.38
C LYS A 21 -19.29 -4.51 4.36
N ILE A 22 -19.24 -5.01 5.59
CA ILE A 22 -18.30 -4.55 6.62
C ILE A 22 -16.86 -4.77 6.16
N ILE A 23 -16.57 -5.94 5.57
CA ILE A 23 -15.23 -6.25 5.05
C ILE A 23 -14.86 -5.30 3.90
N ALA A 24 -15.79 -5.07 2.96
CA ALA A 24 -15.55 -4.16 1.84
C ALA A 24 -15.31 -2.71 2.30
N GLU A 25 -16.09 -2.20 3.25
CA GLU A 25 -15.89 -0.86 3.84
C GLU A 25 -14.55 -0.75 4.56
N LYS A 26 -14.16 -1.80 5.31
CA LYS A 26 -12.87 -1.84 5.99
C LYS A 26 -11.71 -1.78 4.99
N LEU A 27 -11.74 -2.62 3.95
CA LEU A 27 -10.69 -2.66 2.92
C LEU A 27 -10.61 -1.34 2.15
N ALA A 28 -11.74 -0.73 1.79
CA ALA A 28 -11.75 0.57 1.12
C ALA A 28 -11.09 1.66 1.98
N ASN A 29 -11.37 1.68 3.30
CA ASN A 29 -10.75 2.61 4.24
C ASN A 29 -9.25 2.36 4.41
N GLU A 30 -8.81 1.11 4.44
CA GLU A 30 -7.40 0.74 4.54
C GLU A 30 -6.61 1.16 3.29
N ILE A 31 -7.19 0.97 2.10
CA ILE A 31 -6.59 1.45 0.84
C ILE A 31 -6.50 2.97 0.82
N SER A 32 -7.55 3.70 1.24
CA SER A 32 -7.52 5.16 1.30
C SER A 32 -6.38 5.66 2.18
N LYS A 33 -6.24 5.09 3.38
CA LYS A 33 -5.15 5.43 4.31
C LYS A 33 -3.78 5.09 3.75
N LEU A 34 -3.66 3.94 3.07
CA LEU A 34 -2.38 3.54 2.47
C LEU A 34 -1.98 4.49 1.34
N ASN A 35 -2.93 4.97 0.54
CA ASN A 35 -2.66 5.98 -0.48
C ASN A 35 -2.16 7.30 0.13
N GLU A 36 -2.79 7.78 1.21
CA GLU A 36 -2.33 8.97 1.95
C GLU A 36 -0.90 8.79 2.48
N ILE A 37 -0.59 7.61 3.05
CA ILE A 37 0.76 7.27 3.50
C ILE A 37 1.75 7.28 2.33
N MET A 38 1.36 6.72 1.19
CA MET A 38 2.21 6.69 -0.01
C MET A 38 2.48 8.08 -0.56
N ASP A 39 1.51 9.00 -0.50
CA ASP A 39 1.70 10.39 -0.90
C ASP A 39 2.75 11.08 -0.03
N LEU A 40 2.66 10.91 1.30
CA LEU A 40 3.66 11.43 2.23
C LEU A 40 5.04 10.78 2.00
N GLN A 41 5.09 9.48 1.74
CA GLN A 41 6.34 8.78 1.44
C GLN A 41 6.97 9.26 0.12
N ARG A 42 6.18 9.63 -0.89
CA ARG A 42 6.69 10.22 -2.14
C ARG A 42 7.32 11.59 -1.90
N GLU A 43 6.66 12.44 -1.11
CA GLU A 43 7.22 13.74 -0.72
C GLU A 43 8.52 13.57 0.07
N GLN A 44 8.51 12.66 1.07
CA GLN A 44 9.68 12.35 1.89
C GLN A 44 10.84 11.77 1.07
N LEU A 45 10.55 10.98 0.03
CA LEU A 45 11.53 10.46 -0.92
C LEU A 45 12.13 11.56 -1.80
N ALA A 46 11.32 12.53 -2.24
CA ALA A 46 11.81 13.67 -3.02
C ALA A 46 12.76 14.53 -2.16
N ILE A 47 12.37 14.83 -0.92
CA ILE A 47 13.19 15.60 0.02
C ILE A 47 14.52 14.89 0.31
N SER A 48 14.50 13.59 0.61
CA SER A 48 15.75 12.87 0.90
C SER A 48 16.63 12.69 -0.33
N ARG A 49 16.04 12.65 -1.53
CA ARG A 49 16.79 12.67 -2.79
C ARG A 49 17.53 14.00 -2.98
N GLU A 50 16.86 15.13 -2.79
CA GLU A 50 17.48 16.45 -2.89
C GLU A 50 18.61 16.61 -1.84
N ALA A 51 18.39 16.12 -0.62
CA ALA A 51 19.42 16.13 0.42
C ALA A 51 20.65 15.27 0.04
N PHE A 52 20.43 14.11 -0.58
CA PHE A 52 21.49 13.25 -1.08
C PHE A 52 22.27 13.92 -2.22
N GLU A 53 21.59 14.51 -3.21
CA GLU A 53 22.22 15.22 -4.32
C GLU A 53 23.05 16.43 -3.83
N LEU A 54 22.58 17.13 -2.79
CA LEU A 54 23.34 18.21 -2.15
C LEU A 54 24.57 17.68 -1.40
N ALA A 55 24.43 16.58 -0.64
CA ALA A 55 25.53 15.98 0.09
C ALA A 55 26.61 15.41 -0.85
N GLU A 56 26.20 14.86 -1.99
CA GLU A 56 27.10 14.41 -3.06
C GLU A 56 27.94 15.57 -3.59
N SER A 57 27.30 16.69 -3.97
CA SER A 57 27.99 17.90 -4.44
C SER A 57 28.96 18.47 -3.40
N HIS A 58 28.55 18.55 -2.13
CA HIS A 58 29.42 19.02 -1.06
C HIS A 58 30.58 18.06 -0.77
N TYR A 59 30.37 16.75 -0.92
CA TYR A 59 31.40 15.75 -0.70
C TYR A 59 32.47 15.85 -1.80
N GLU A 60 32.05 15.99 -3.06
CA GLU A 60 32.95 16.23 -4.20
C GLU A 60 33.77 17.51 -4.05
N ALA A 61 33.18 18.55 -3.46
CA ALA A 61 33.86 19.81 -3.13
C ALA A 61 34.72 19.75 -1.86
N GLY A 62 34.71 18.62 -1.12
CA GLY A 62 35.44 18.46 0.14
C GLY A 62 34.86 19.25 1.32
N LEU A 63 33.59 19.66 1.24
CA LEU A 63 32.90 20.47 2.24
C LEU A 63 32.20 19.63 3.32
N VAL A 64 31.89 18.37 3.03
CA VAL A 64 31.33 17.41 4.01
C VAL A 64 32.17 16.13 4.02
N THR A 65 32.03 15.37 5.11
CA THR A 65 32.71 14.10 5.30
C THR A 65 32.05 12.98 4.51
N ASN A 66 32.79 11.88 4.28
CA ASN A 66 32.25 10.66 3.68
C ASN A 66 31.06 10.10 4.50
N VAL A 67 31.08 10.26 5.82
CA VAL A 67 30.00 9.79 6.71
C VAL A 67 28.71 10.56 6.46
N GLU A 68 28.77 11.89 6.34
CA GLU A 68 27.59 12.72 6.04
C GLU A 68 26.99 12.42 4.66
N TYR A 69 27.85 12.14 3.67
CA TYR A 69 27.40 11.66 2.35
C TYR A 69 26.69 10.31 2.43
N LEU A 70 27.28 9.33 3.13
CA LEU A 70 26.69 7.99 3.29
C LEU A 70 25.39 8.02 4.09
N ASP A 71 25.28 8.90 5.08
CA ASP A 71 24.05 9.07 5.88
C ASP A 71 22.90 9.59 5.01
N ALA A 72 23.15 10.63 4.21
CA ALA A 72 22.16 11.14 3.26
C ALA A 72 21.77 10.09 2.20
N GLN A 73 22.75 9.32 1.71
CA GLN A 73 22.50 8.21 0.80
C GLN A 73 21.60 7.16 1.45
N GLN A 74 21.92 6.74 2.67
CA GLN A 74 21.17 5.75 3.43
C GLN A 74 19.72 6.21 3.63
N GLN A 75 19.51 7.45 4.07
CA GLN A 75 18.17 8.00 4.27
C GLN A 75 17.34 8.00 2.97
N TRP A 76 17.96 8.33 1.84
CA TRP A 76 17.30 8.24 0.54
C TRP A 76 16.91 6.81 0.18
N GLN A 77 17.81 5.84 0.40
CA GLN A 77 17.52 4.41 0.14
C GLN A 77 16.41 3.88 1.05
N GLU A 78 16.42 4.22 2.34
CA GLU A 78 15.42 3.80 3.30
C GLU A 78 14.03 4.33 2.93
N ASN A 79 13.92 5.62 2.58
CA ASN A 79 12.65 6.21 2.13
C ASN A 79 12.15 5.54 0.85
N ARG A 80 13.05 5.17 -0.06
CA ARG A 80 12.70 4.46 -1.29
C ARG A 80 12.15 3.06 -0.99
N LEU A 81 12.78 2.33 -0.07
CA LEU A 81 12.32 1.00 0.36
C LEU A 81 10.96 1.09 1.07
N GLN A 82 10.73 2.11 1.89
CA GLN A 82 9.44 2.31 2.56
C GLN A 82 8.30 2.51 1.54
N LEU A 83 8.51 3.34 0.51
CA LEU A 83 7.53 3.54 -0.55
C LEU A 83 7.24 2.24 -1.33
N GLN A 84 8.28 1.48 -1.66
CA GLN A 84 8.13 0.17 -2.34
C GLN A 84 7.34 -0.82 -1.49
N ASN A 85 7.61 -0.89 -0.19
CA ASN A 85 6.87 -1.76 0.73
C ASN A 85 5.38 -1.39 0.80
N SER A 86 5.05 -0.10 0.83
CA SER A 86 3.67 0.38 0.75
C SER A 86 3.00 0.01 -0.57
N GLN A 87 3.70 0.14 -1.70
CA GLN A 87 3.19 -0.28 -3.01
C GLN A 87 2.85 -1.78 -3.06
N LEU A 88 3.74 -2.63 -2.53
CA LEU A 88 3.49 -4.07 -2.42
C LEU A 88 2.33 -4.38 -1.45
N GLN A 89 2.16 -3.59 -0.40
CA GLN A 89 1.00 -3.72 0.49
C GLN A 89 -0.31 -3.34 -0.22
N LEU A 90 -0.30 -2.32 -1.08
CA LEU A 90 -1.46 -1.92 -1.87
C LEU A 90 -1.84 -3.02 -2.87
N GLN A 91 -0.86 -3.56 -3.59
CA GLN A 91 -1.09 -4.67 -4.52
C GLN A 91 -1.70 -5.89 -3.82
N ARG A 92 -1.20 -6.25 -2.64
CA ARG A 92 -1.78 -7.36 -1.84
C ARG A 92 -3.23 -7.10 -1.44
N GLN A 93 -3.56 -5.90 -0.97
CA GLN A 93 -4.94 -5.54 -0.63
C GLN A 93 -5.87 -5.55 -1.86
N MET A 94 -5.38 -5.08 -3.01
CA MET A 94 -6.14 -5.14 -4.26
C MET A 94 -6.44 -6.59 -4.68
N ILE A 95 -5.46 -7.50 -4.55
CA ILE A 95 -5.67 -8.93 -4.80
C ILE A 95 -6.73 -9.49 -3.86
N GLU A 96 -6.69 -9.14 -2.57
CA GLU A 96 -7.69 -9.58 -1.58
C GLU A 96 -9.11 -9.12 -1.95
N ILE A 97 -9.28 -7.87 -2.39
CA ILE A 97 -10.57 -7.37 -2.91
C ILE A 97 -11.03 -8.15 -4.14
N PHE A 98 -10.14 -8.42 -5.09
CA PHE A 98 -10.52 -9.18 -6.29
C PHE A 98 -10.92 -10.61 -5.97
N LEU A 99 -10.27 -11.25 -5.00
CA LEU A 99 -10.64 -12.57 -4.51
C LEU A 99 -12.02 -12.55 -3.83
N LEU A 100 -12.31 -11.54 -3.00
CA LEU A 100 -13.60 -11.39 -2.30
C LEU A 100 -14.77 -11.06 -3.25
N THR A 101 -14.51 -10.31 -4.32
CA THR A 101 -15.52 -9.90 -5.30
C THR A 101 -15.71 -10.89 -6.44
N GLY A 102 -14.87 -11.94 -6.52
CA GLY A 102 -14.92 -12.94 -7.58
C GLY A 102 -14.45 -12.44 -8.95
N ASN A 103 -13.77 -11.28 -9.00
CA ASN A 103 -13.25 -10.66 -10.23
C ASN A 103 -11.84 -11.19 -10.57
N TYR A 104 -11.72 -12.51 -10.73
CA TYR A 104 -10.48 -13.22 -11.05
C TYR A 104 -9.70 -12.72 -12.30
N PRO A 105 -10.34 -12.21 -13.38
CA PRO A 105 -9.60 -11.78 -14.57
C PRO A 105 -8.62 -10.61 -14.35
N HIS A 106 -8.82 -9.77 -13.33
CA HIS A 106 -7.94 -8.63 -13.03
C HIS A 106 -6.66 -9.02 -12.27
N ILE A 107 -6.60 -10.21 -11.66
CA ILE A 107 -5.44 -10.67 -10.88
C ILE A 107 -4.23 -10.90 -11.80
N ALA A 108 -4.46 -11.40 -13.02
CA ALA A 108 -3.40 -11.65 -14.00
C ALA A 108 -2.75 -10.36 -14.53
N GLN A 109 -3.46 -9.23 -14.51
CA GLN A 109 -2.93 -7.94 -14.98
C GLN A 109 -2.03 -7.28 -13.93
N LEU A 110 -2.24 -7.56 -12.64
CA LEU A 110 -1.41 -7.03 -11.55
C LEU A 110 -0.08 -7.77 -11.34
N GLN A 111 0.09 -8.95 -11.95
CA GLN A 111 1.33 -9.75 -11.87
C GLN A 111 2.25 -9.53 -13.09
N GLY A 112 1.88 -8.64 -14.02
CA GLY A 112 2.48 -8.53 -15.35
C GLY A 112 3.32 -7.28 -15.63
N GLU A 113 3.61 -6.43 -14.65
CA GLU A 113 4.52 -5.27 -14.75
C GLU A 113 5.61 -5.33 -13.68
#